data_AF-N8Y7J2-F1
#
_entry.id   AF-N8Y7J2-F1
#
_cell.length_a   1.000
_cell.length_b   1.000
_cell.length_c   1.000
_cell.angle_alpha   90.00
_cell.angle_beta   90.00
_cell.angle_gamma   90.00
#
_symmetry.space_group_name_H-M   'P 1'
#
loop_
_entity.id
_entity.type
_entity.pdbx_description
1 polymer ?
#
loop_
_entity_poly.entity_id
_entity_poly.type
_entity_poly.pdbx_seq_one_letter_code
_entity_poly.pdbx_strand_id
1 'polypeptide(L)' 'MINKHLKENQIQQRKLIKGLIIRYGEIPFVLKAVFICGAVEQKWTKEEIDQVLNEACGDGYKHFIGVLRSYSDKHHKNK' A
#
# COMPACT_ATOMS: atom_id res chain seq x y z
N MET A 1 5.33 25.76 -32.33
CA MET A 1 4.45 25.77 -31.14
C MET A 1 4.71 24.49 -30.33
N ILE A 2 5.73 24.48 -29.48
CA ILE A 2 6.37 23.25 -28.95
C ILE A 2 5.76 22.74 -27.63
N ASN A 3 4.80 23.42 -27.00
CA ASN A 3 4.48 23.17 -25.58
C ASN A 3 3.05 22.68 -25.33
N LYS A 4 2.63 21.53 -25.88
CA LYS A 4 1.35 20.91 -25.47
C LYS A 4 1.41 19.41 -25.15
N HIS A 5 2.48 18.68 -25.49
CA HIS A 5 2.52 17.21 -25.36
C HIS A 5 3.53 16.69 -24.31
N LEU A 6 4.05 17.55 -23.41
CA LEU A 6 5.07 17.17 -22.42
C LEU A 6 4.61 17.35 -20.95
N LYS A 7 3.31 17.24 -20.66
CA LYS A 7 2.79 17.28 -19.27
C LYS A 7 1.87 16.12 -18.91
N GLU A 8 2.03 14.97 -19.55
CA GLU A 8 1.36 13.72 -19.15
C GLU A 8 2.31 12.72 -18.48
N ASN A 9 3.51 13.16 -18.08
CA ASN A 9 4.26 12.48 -17.03
C ASN A 9 3.80 12.99 -15.66
N GLN A 10 2.49 12.85 -15.37
CA GLN A 10 2.09 12.72 -13.99
C GLN A 10 2.66 11.38 -13.53
N ILE A 11 3.84 11.43 -12.92
CA ILE A 11 4.23 10.38 -11.99
C ILE A 11 3.15 10.43 -10.91
N GLN A 12 2.06 9.70 -11.10
CA GLN A 12 1.04 9.49 -10.09
C GLN A 12 1.79 8.82 -8.94
N GLN A 13 2.25 9.61 -7.97
CA GLN A 13 3.00 9.08 -6.84
C GLN A 13 2.07 8.07 -6.18
N ARG A 14 2.42 6.78 -6.27
CA ARG A 14 1.69 5.70 -5.61
C ARG A 14 1.51 6.12 -4.16
N LYS A 15 0.26 6.20 -3.68
CA LYS A 15 -0.01 6.54 -2.29
C LYS A 15 0.67 5.50 -1.41
N LEU A 16 1.43 5.97 -0.42
CA LEU A 16 2.08 5.14 0.59
C LEU A 16 1.53 5.54 1.95
N ILE A 17 1.46 4.58 2.86
CA ILE A 17 1.10 4.80 4.26
C ILE A 17 2.38 5.05 5.03
N LYS A 18 2.53 6.29 5.49
CA LYS A 18 3.66 6.69 6.33
C LYS A 18 3.70 5.94 7.64
N GLY A 19 4.85 5.37 7.98
CA GLY A 19 5.06 4.67 9.25
C GLY A 19 4.40 3.29 9.35
N LEU A 20 3.86 2.76 8.25
CA LEU A 20 3.23 1.44 8.24
C LEU A 20 4.27 0.33 8.51
N ILE A 21 4.07 -0.45 9.56
CA ILE A 21 4.94 -1.59 9.92
C ILE A 21 4.15 -2.89 9.76
N ILE A 22 4.49 -3.66 8.73
CA ILE A 22 3.94 -5.00 8.47
C ILE A 22 4.98 -6.06 8.86
N ARG A 23 4.73 -6.77 9.96
CA ARG A 23 5.63 -7.80 10.49
C ARG A 23 5.20 -9.19 10.00
N TYR A 24 6.18 -9.97 9.55
CA TYR A 24 5.95 -11.36 9.19
C TYR A 24 5.79 -12.19 10.47
N GLY A 25 4.84 -13.12 10.48
CA GLY A 25 4.45 -13.93 11.65
C GLY A 25 3.20 -13.42 12.37
N GLU A 26 2.78 -12.17 12.13
CA GLU A 26 1.52 -11.64 12.67
C GLU A 26 0.31 -12.25 11.97
N ILE A 27 -0.80 -12.37 12.70
CA ILE A 27 -2.03 -12.93 12.13
C ILE A 27 -2.62 -11.98 11.05
N PRO A 28 -3.20 -12.51 9.95
CA PRO A 28 -3.72 -11.68 8.85
C PRO A 28 -4.72 -10.61 9.30
N PHE A 29 -5.55 -10.91 10.29
CA PHE A 29 -6.50 -9.94 10.85
C PHE A 29 -5.80 -8.70 11.43
N VAL A 30 -4.75 -8.89 12.24
CA VAL A 30 -3.98 -7.78 12.83
C VAL A 30 -3.31 -6.97 11.73
N LEU A 31 -2.73 -7.63 10.73
CA LEU A 31 -2.09 -6.96 9.60
C LEU A 31 -3.08 -6.12 8.78
N LYS A 32 -4.31 -6.61 8.55
CA LYS A 32 -5.39 -5.84 7.93
C LYS A 32 -5.75 -4.63 8.78
N ALA A 33 -5.94 -4.80 10.09
CA ALA A 33 -6.30 -3.71 11.00
C ALA A 33 -5.22 -2.61 11.00
N VAL A 34 -3.95 -2.99 11.11
CA VAL A 34 -2.81 -2.04 11.06
C VAL A 34 -2.79 -1.26 9.75
N PHE A 35 -2.99 -1.94 8.61
CA PHE A 35 -3.07 -1.29 7.31
C PHE A 35 -4.25 -0.32 7.24
N ILE A 36 -5.46 -0.76 7.59
CA ILE A 36 -6.69 0.04 7.51
C ILE A 36 -6.58 1.28 8.40
N CYS A 37 -6.13 1.12 9.65
CA CYS A 37 -5.95 2.26 10.56
C CYS A 37 -4.98 3.29 9.99
N GLY A 38 -3.80 2.86 9.52
CA GLY A 38 -2.83 3.76 8.92
C GLY A 38 -3.35 4.45 7.63
N ALA A 39 -4.12 3.72 6.83
CA ALA A 39 -4.74 4.26 5.62
C ALA A 39 -5.79 5.33 5.95
N VAL A 40 -6.67 5.05 6.91
CA VAL A 40 -7.73 5.96 7.37
C VAL A 40 -7.13 7.24 7.99
N GLU A 41 -6.11 7.13 8.83
CA GLU A 41 -5.39 8.28 9.39
C GLU A 41 -4.80 9.18 8.30
N GLN A 42 -4.43 8.58 7.17
CA GLN A 42 -3.86 9.27 6.00
C GLN A 42 -4.89 9.57 4.91
N LYS A 43 -6.19 9.52 5.27
CA LYS A 43 -7.32 9.93 4.41
C LYS A 43 -7.41 9.14 3.10
N TRP A 44 -7.05 7.87 3.13
CA TRP A 44 -7.37 6.95 2.05
C TRP A 44 -8.88 6.74 1.99
N THR A 45 -9.43 6.60 0.78
CA THR A 45 -10.84 6.27 0.63
C THR A 45 -11.07 4.78 0.88
N LYS A 46 -12.33 4.41 1.12
CA LYS A 46 -12.71 3.01 1.30
C LYS A 46 -12.34 2.19 0.06
N GLU A 47 -12.57 2.74 -1.14
CA GLU A 47 -12.29 2.08 -2.41
C GLU A 47 -10.79 1.84 -2.59
N GLU A 48 -9.94 2.79 -2.19
CA GLU A 48 -8.49 2.64 -2.22
C GLU A 48 -8.02 1.52 -1.28
N ILE A 49 -8.61 1.44 -0.09
CA ILE A 49 -8.33 0.39 0.89
C ILE A 49 -8.79 -0.97 0.37
N ASP A 50 -10.03 -1.07 -0.11
CA ASP A 50 -10.62 -2.30 -0.63
C ASP A 50 -9.83 -2.83 -1.82
N GLN A 51 -9.34 -1.95 -2.71
CA GLN A 51 -8.48 -2.35 -3.83
C GLN A 51 -7.21 -3.06 -3.36
N VAL A 52 -6.52 -2.50 -2.36
CA VAL A 52 -5.29 -3.12 -1.82
C VAL A 52 -5.59 -4.43 -1.11
N LEU A 53 -6.67 -4.49 -0.34
CA LEU A 53 -7.05 -5.71 0.37
C LEU A 53 -7.46 -6.83 -0.59
N ASN A 54 -8.13 -6.49 -1.69
CA ASN A 54 -8.49 -7.44 -2.75
C ASN A 54 -7.25 -7.95 -3.49
N GLU A 55 -6.30 -7.07 -3.83
CA GLU A 55 -4.99 -7.46 -4.41
C GLU A 55 -4.22 -8.41 -3.49
N ALA A 56 -4.27 -8.14 -2.18
CA ALA A 56 -3.60 -8.96 -1.17
C ALA A 56 -4.27 -10.33 -0.95
N CYS A 57 -5.52 -10.53 -1.39
CA CYS A 57 -6.32 -11.72 -1.11
C CYS A 57 -6.10 -12.91 -2.07
N GLY A 58 -5.15 -12.82 -3.01
CA GLY A 58 -4.97 -13.82 -4.08
C GLY A 58 -4.09 -15.03 -3.72
N ASP A 59 -2.87 -14.82 -3.21
CA ASP A 59 -1.81 -15.85 -3.31
C ASP A 59 -1.17 -16.23 -1.97
N GLY A 60 -1.96 -16.28 -0.90
CA GLY A 60 -1.53 -16.75 0.43
C GLY A 60 -0.72 -15.73 1.25
N TYR A 61 -0.26 -16.13 2.43
CA TYR A 61 0.26 -15.20 3.45
C TYR A 61 1.47 -14.36 3.02
N LYS A 62 2.40 -14.97 2.27
CA LYS A 62 3.60 -14.28 1.79
C LYS A 62 3.25 -13.18 0.78
N HIS A 63 2.33 -13.47 -0.14
CA HIS A 63 1.79 -12.49 -1.08
C HIS A 63 1.06 -11.37 -0.37
N PHE A 64 0.16 -11.72 0.55
CA PHE A 64 -0.59 -10.78 1.37
C PHE A 64 0.33 -9.77 2.07
N ILE A 65 1.40 -10.24 2.72
CA ILE A 65 2.40 -9.35 3.32
C ILE A 65 3.17 -8.52 2.29
N GLY A 66 3.53 -9.12 1.15
CA GLY A 66 4.23 -8.43 0.07
C GLY A 66 3.44 -7.23 -0.45
N VAL A 67 2.14 -7.44 -0.69
CA VAL A 67 1.22 -6.38 -1.12
C VAL A 67 1.16 -5.28 -0.07
N LEU A 68 0.85 -5.59 1.19
CA LEU A 68 0.75 -4.55 2.24
C LEU A 68 2.07 -3.77 2.44
N ARG A 69 3.23 -4.46 2.35
CA ARG A 69 4.55 -3.80 2.46
C ARG A 69 4.86 -2.89 1.27
N SER A 70 4.36 -3.21 0.09
CA SER A 70 4.55 -2.36 -1.10
C SER A 70 3.87 -0.99 -0.96
N TYR A 71 2.92 -0.86 -0.03
CA TYR A 71 2.25 0.38 0.34
C TYR A 71 2.81 1.03 1.62
N SER A 72 3.90 0.51 2.18
CA SER A 72 4.62 1.16 3.27
C SER A 72 5.71 2.09 2.73
N ASP A 73 5.84 3.28 3.30
CA ASP A 73 6.99 4.17 3.03
C ASP A 73 8.29 3.66 3.66
N LYS A 74 8.19 2.80 4.67
CA LYS A 74 9.30 2.13 5.35
C LYS A 74 9.47 0.74 4.78
N HIS A 75 9.92 0.66 3.52
CA HIS A 75 10.27 -0.60 2.91
C HIS A 75 11.50 -1.21 3.64
N HIS A 76 11.26 -2.01 4.67
CA HIS A 76 12.31 -2.80 5.32
C HIS A 76 12.77 -3.88 4.32
N LYS A 77 13.88 -3.61 3.63
CA LYS A 77 14.72 -4.65 3.04
C LYS A 77 15.25 -5.47 4.22
N ASN A 78 14.58 -6.57 4.54
CA ASN A 78 15.20 -7.58 5.38
C ASN A 78 16.43 -8.08 4.61
N LYS A 79 17.62 -7.72 5.12
CA LYS A 79 18.91 -8.32 4.79
C LYS A 79 18.91 -9.79 5.20
#